data_AF-A0A350WY28-F1
#
_entry.id   AF-A0A350WY28-F1
#
_cell.length_a   1.000
_cell.length_b   1.000
_cell.length_c   1.000
_cell.angle_alpha   90.00
_cell.angle_beta   90.00
_cell.angle_gamma   90.00
#
_symmetry.space_group_name_H-M   'P 1'
#
loop_
_entity.id
_entity.type
_entity.pdbx_description
1 polymer ?
#
loop_
_entity_poly.entity_id
_entity_poly.type
_entity_poly.pdbx_seq_one_letter_code
_entity_poly.pdbx_strand_id
1 'polypeptide(L)'
;MKKVLSTVALAAVLLVGCSSSAKYTDGTYTGNAEGLKGPIDVEVTIKDGSISDVVILENQETETIFASIEEYLIPDIIKANSADIDTLAGATTSSAAVLDAVNVALDSAK
;
A
#
# COMPACT_ATOMS: atom_id res chain seq x y z
N MET A 1 -5.03 -13.61 -26.09
CA MET A 1 -4.77 -12.20 -25.71
C MET A 1 -3.68 -12.26 -24.66
N LYS A 2 -2.57 -11.57 -24.91
CA LYS A 2 -1.25 -11.90 -24.38
C LYS A 2 -1.17 -11.44 -22.93
N LYS A 3 -1.11 -12.39 -21.98
CA LYS A 3 -0.71 -12.09 -20.59
C LYS A 3 0.73 -11.61 -20.64
N VAL A 4 0.91 -10.30 -20.50
CA VAL A 4 2.24 -9.69 -20.48
C VAL A 4 2.83 -9.87 -19.08
N LEU A 5 3.94 -10.61 -19.06
CA LEU A 5 4.93 -10.73 -18.00
C LEU A 5 5.24 -9.35 -17.37
N SER A 6 4.84 -9.14 -16.12
CA SER A 6 5.46 -8.12 -15.26
C SER A 6 6.75 -8.68 -14.69
N THR A 7 7.86 -8.26 -15.27
CA THR A 7 9.20 -8.50 -14.72
C THR A 7 9.49 -7.35 -13.76
N VAL A 8 9.27 -7.58 -12.46
CA VAL A 8 9.71 -6.63 -11.43
C VAL A 8 11.21 -6.82 -11.24
N ALA A 9 11.97 -5.89 -11.82
CA ALA A 9 13.41 -5.82 -11.67
C ALA A 9 13.76 -5.38 -10.24
N LEU A 10 14.30 -6.30 -9.45
CA LEU A 10 14.81 -6.04 -8.11
C LEU A 10 16.12 -5.24 -8.22
N ALA A 11 16.02 -3.91 -8.30
CA ALA A 11 17.15 -3.01 -8.18
C ALA A 11 17.44 -2.75 -6.69
N ALA A 12 18.31 -3.58 -6.11
CA ALA A 12 18.88 -3.32 -4.79
C ALA A 12 19.83 -2.12 -4.87
N VAL A 13 19.35 -0.93 -4.52
CA VAL A 13 20.19 0.25 -4.29
C VAL A 13 20.52 0.32 -2.81
N LEU A 14 21.78 -0.01 -2.50
CA LEU A 14 22.42 0.28 -1.22
C LEU A 14 22.51 1.79 -1.04
N LEU A 15 22.06 2.35 0.09
CA LEU A 15 22.60 3.60 0.65
C LEU A 15 22.23 3.76 2.13
N VAL A 16 23.27 3.59 2.96
CA VAL A 16 23.67 4.46 4.10
C VAL A 16 22.60 4.79 5.14
N GLY A 17 22.77 4.14 6.31
CA GLY A 17 22.01 4.45 7.51
C GLY A 17 22.26 5.86 8.06
N CYS A 18 21.16 6.55 8.35
CA CYS A 18 21.10 7.58 9.36
C CYS A 18 20.25 7.04 10.52
N SER A 19 20.83 7.03 11.72
CA SER A 19 20.20 6.54 12.94
C SER A 19 19.10 7.49 13.43
N SER A 20 17.95 7.48 12.75
CA SER A 20 16.66 7.75 13.38
C SER A 20 16.10 6.41 13.83
N SER A 21 15.45 6.34 14.99
CA SER A 21 14.68 5.16 15.38
C SER A 21 13.47 5.07 14.46
N ALA A 22 13.71 4.57 13.24
CA ALA A 22 12.73 4.44 12.18
C ALA A 22 11.56 3.58 12.66
N LYS A 23 10.32 4.03 12.40
CA LYS A 23 9.10 3.28 12.77
C LYS A 23 8.98 1.98 11.98
N TYR A 24 9.51 1.99 10.76
CA TYR A 24 9.51 0.87 9.84
C TYR A 24 10.94 0.64 9.32
N THR A 25 11.25 -0.60 8.99
CA THR A 25 12.45 -0.99 8.27
C THR A 25 12.27 -0.68 6.79
N ASP A 26 13.29 -0.12 6.16
CA ASP A 26 13.28 0.19 4.73
C ASP A 26 13.15 -1.08 3.89
N GLY A 27 12.37 -0.99 2.81
CA GLY A 27 12.10 -2.13 1.95
C GLY A 27 10.76 -2.01 1.24
N THR A 28 10.41 -3.05 0.50
CA THR A 28 9.12 -3.18 -0.17
C THR A 28 8.38 -4.37 0.43
N TYR A 29 7.16 -4.14 0.87
CA TYR A 29 6.35 -5.10 1.61
C TYR A 29 4.99 -5.25 0.97
N THR A 30 4.51 -6.48 0.85
CA THR A 30 3.19 -6.76 0.29
C THR A 30 2.21 -7.11 1.41
N GLY A 31 0.97 -6.68 1.25
CA GLY A 31 -0.13 -7.06 2.14
C GLY A 31 -1.39 -7.36 1.35
N ASN A 32 -2.26 -8.17 1.95
CA ASN A 32 -3.50 -8.62 1.35
C ASN A 32 -4.64 -8.49 2.37
N ALA A 33 -5.83 -8.12 1.89
CA ALA A 33 -7.06 -8.15 2.68
C ALA A 33 -8.28 -8.43 1.80
N GLU A 34 -9.35 -8.91 2.44
CA GLU A 34 -10.64 -9.12 1.77
C GLU A 34 -11.38 -7.78 1.58
N GLY A 35 -11.62 -7.42 0.32
CA GLY A 35 -12.44 -6.28 -0.10
C GLY A 35 -13.94 -6.59 -0.13
N LEU A 36 -14.71 -5.65 -0.67
CA LEU A 36 -16.16 -5.81 -0.83
C LEU A 36 -16.49 -6.84 -1.92
N LYS A 37 -15.70 -6.90 -2.98
CA LYS A 37 -15.94 -7.76 -4.15
C LYS A 37 -14.92 -8.89 -4.32
N GLY A 38 -13.85 -8.88 -3.53
CA GLY A 38 -12.80 -9.88 -3.54
C GLY A 38 -11.52 -9.38 -2.88
N PRO A 39 -10.45 -10.20 -2.86
CA PRO A 39 -9.18 -9.81 -2.28
C PRO A 39 -8.57 -8.59 -2.96
N ILE A 40 -7.85 -7.80 -2.17
CA ILE A 40 -7.06 -6.64 -2.59
C ILE A 40 -5.61 -6.88 -2.14
N ASP A 41 -4.69 -6.80 -3.10
CA ASP A 41 -3.26 -6.90 -2.88
C ASP A 41 -2.61 -5.53 -3.01
N VAL A 42 -1.79 -5.16 -2.03
CA VAL A 42 -1.06 -3.89 -2.01
C VAL A 42 0.43 -4.13 -1.81
N GLU A 43 1.24 -3.25 -2.36
CA GLU A 43 2.67 -3.13 -2.15
C GLU A 43 2.96 -1.77 -1.51
N VAL A 44 3.72 -1.77 -0.42
CA VAL A 44 4.11 -0.57 0.33
C VAL A 44 5.63 -0.47 0.27
N THR A 45 6.15 0.67 -0.17
CA THR A 45 7.59 0.95 -0.17
C THR A 45 7.94 1.88 0.98
N ILE A 46 8.83 1.43 1.86
CA ILE A 46 9.40 2.20 2.97
C ILE A 46 10.79 2.71 2.58
N LYS A 47 11.00 4.02 2.79
CA LYS A 47 12.30 4.68 2.66
C LYS A 47 12.54 5.59 3.85
N ASP A 48 13.76 5.58 4.39
CA ASP A 48 14.15 6.38 5.55
C ASP A 48 13.18 6.20 6.74
N GLY A 49 12.66 4.99 6.91
CA GLY A 49 11.74 4.63 7.98
C GLY A 49 10.30 5.10 7.82
N SER A 50 9.92 5.57 6.63
CA SER A 50 8.59 6.13 6.34
C SER A 50 8.00 5.56 5.06
N ILE A 51 6.67 5.53 4.98
CA ILE A 51 5.93 5.15 3.78
C ILE A 51 6.23 6.17 2.69
N SER A 52 6.85 5.69 1.61
CA SER A 52 7.24 6.50 0.46
C SER A 52 6.35 6.25 -0.75
N ASP A 53 5.75 5.07 -0.84
CA ASP A 53 4.83 4.70 -1.92
C ASP A 53 3.88 3.59 -1.47
N VAL A 54 2.68 3.58 -2.06
CA VAL A 54 1.69 2.51 -1.90
C VAL A 54 1.06 2.24 -3.26
N VAL A 55 1.20 1.02 -3.74
CA VAL A 55 0.71 0.56 -5.03
C VAL A 55 -0.29 -0.55 -4.82
N ILE A 56 -1.40 -0.51 -5.54
CA ILE A 56 -2.37 -1.60 -5.52
C ILE A 56 -2.05 -2.53 -6.69
N LEU A 57 -1.74 -3.78 -6.39
CA LEU A 57 -1.31 -4.78 -7.37
C LEU A 57 -2.51 -5.48 -8.03
N GLU A 58 -3.50 -5.87 -7.23
CA GLU A 58 -4.69 -6.59 -7.68
C GLU A 58 -5.91 -6.19 -6.85
N ASN A 59 -7.08 -6.06 -7.49
CA ASN A 59 -8.36 -5.85 -6.82
C ASN A 59 -9.53 -6.28 -7.71
N GLN A 60 -10.71 -6.47 -7.13
CA GLN A 60 -11.96 -6.80 -7.83
C GLN A 60 -13.07 -5.75 -7.61
N GLU A 61 -12.69 -4.56 -7.16
CA GLU A 61 -13.61 -3.52 -6.76
C GLU A 61 -14.28 -2.83 -7.96
N THR A 62 -15.27 -2.00 -7.67
CA THR A 62 -15.88 -1.16 -8.72
C THR A 62 -14.89 -0.08 -9.13
N GLU A 63 -14.54 -0.01 -10.42
CA GLU A 63 -13.50 0.88 -10.97
C GLU A 63 -13.61 2.33 -10.48
N THR A 64 -14.80 2.92 -10.49
CA THR A 64 -15.00 4.32 -10.04
C THR A 64 -14.77 4.53 -8.55
N ILE A 65 -15.12 3.53 -7.73
CA ILE A 65 -14.86 3.55 -6.28
C ILE A 65 -13.36 3.43 -6.05
N PHE A 66 -12.72 2.54 -6.80
CA PHE A 66 -11.31 2.27 -6.65
C PHE A 66 -10.41 3.43 -7.11
N ALA A 67 -10.76 4.08 -8.23
CA ALA A 67 -10.11 5.29 -8.68
C ALA A 67 -10.15 6.40 -7.63
N SER A 68 -11.26 6.52 -6.88
CA SER A 68 -11.36 7.48 -5.78
C SER A 68 -10.42 7.11 -4.61
N ILE A 69 -10.22 5.82 -4.34
CA ILE A 69 -9.28 5.37 -3.32
C ILE A 69 -7.84 5.71 -3.72
N GLU A 70 -7.46 5.45 -4.96
CA GLU A 70 -6.14 5.80 -5.49
C GLU A 70 -5.91 7.32 -5.48
N GLU A 71 -6.92 8.12 -5.83
CA GLU A 71 -6.81 9.58 -5.91
C GLU A 71 -6.75 10.26 -4.54
N TYR A 72 -7.50 9.76 -3.54
CA TYR A 72 -7.65 10.45 -2.25
C TYR A 72 -7.07 9.69 -1.06
N LEU A 73 -7.31 8.39 -0.94
CA LEU A 73 -6.92 7.63 0.26
C LEU A 73 -5.42 7.31 0.27
N ILE A 74 -4.86 6.89 -0.87
CA ILE A 74 -3.44 6.52 -0.96
C ILE A 74 -2.51 7.70 -0.59
N PRO A 75 -2.71 8.93 -1.12
CA PRO A 75 -1.93 10.09 -0.71
C PRO A 75 -2.06 10.39 0.79
N ASP A 76 -3.24 10.20 1.38
CA ASP A 76 -3.47 10.43 2.80
C ASP A 76 -2.71 9.42 3.68
N ILE A 77 -2.61 8.15 3.27
CA ILE A 77 -1.80 7.13 3.96
C ILE A 77 -0.32 7.55 3.98
N ILE A 78 0.21 7.96 2.83
CA ILE A 78 1.61 8.39 2.68
C ILE A 78 1.85 9.63 3.54
N LYS A 79 0.97 10.63 3.46
CA LYS A 79 1.07 11.88 4.22
C LYS A 79 0.96 11.66 5.73
N ALA A 80 0.09 10.76 6.17
CA ALA A 80 -0.07 10.40 7.57
C ALA A 80 1.04 9.46 8.07
N ASN A 81 1.80 8.83 7.15
CA ASN A 81 2.74 7.76 7.45
C ASN A 81 2.08 6.65 8.31
N SER A 82 0.81 6.33 8.00
CA SER A 82 -0.05 5.44 8.77
C SER A 82 -1.26 4.99 7.95
N ALA A 83 -1.73 3.77 8.17
CA ALA A 83 -3.04 3.30 7.69
C ALA A 83 -4.15 3.45 8.74
N ASP A 84 -3.86 4.08 9.89
CA ASP A 84 -4.86 4.49 10.89
C ASP A 84 -5.44 5.87 10.51
N ILE A 85 -6.21 5.90 9.43
CA ILE A 85 -6.89 7.09 8.90
C ILE A 85 -8.35 6.77 8.57
N ASP A 86 -9.16 7.82 8.39
CA ASP A 86 -10.56 7.65 8.05
C ASP A 86 -10.76 7.11 6.62
N THR A 87 -11.80 6.29 6.45
CA THR A 87 -12.23 5.81 5.14
C THR A 87 -12.90 6.89 4.31
N LEU A 88 -12.94 6.71 2.98
CA LEU A 88 -13.65 7.62 2.08
C LEU A 88 -15.16 7.37 2.11
N ALA A 89 -15.95 8.44 2.20
CA ALA A 89 -17.39 8.36 2.13
C ALA A 89 -17.85 7.76 0.79
N GLY A 90 -18.75 6.77 0.84
CA GLY A 90 -19.21 6.04 -0.35
C GLY A 90 -18.27 4.91 -0.82
N ALA A 91 -17.09 4.77 -0.21
CA ALA A 91 -16.12 3.70 -0.46
C ALA A 91 -15.70 2.97 0.83
N THR A 92 -16.45 3.11 1.92
CA THR A 92 -16.06 2.68 3.28
C THR A 92 -15.48 1.26 3.35
N THR A 93 -16.16 0.25 2.80
CA THR A 93 -15.70 -1.14 2.85
C THR A 93 -14.42 -1.35 2.04
N SER A 94 -14.36 -0.80 0.82
CA SER A 94 -13.21 -0.93 -0.06
C SER A 94 -12.00 -0.14 0.48
N SER A 95 -12.23 1.03 1.09
CA SER A 95 -11.21 1.81 1.79
C SER A 95 -10.68 1.05 3.01
N ALA A 96 -11.55 0.48 3.85
CA ALA A 96 -11.13 -0.30 5.00
C ALA A 96 -10.25 -1.48 4.59
N ALA A 97 -10.63 -2.21 3.53
CA ALA A 97 -9.82 -3.31 3.01
C ALA A 97 -8.43 -2.86 2.52
N VAL A 98 -8.32 -1.70 1.86
CA VAL A 98 -7.01 -1.15 1.47
C VAL A 98 -6.18 -0.78 2.71
N LEU A 99 -6.78 -0.16 3.72
CA LEU A 99 -6.09 0.17 4.97
C LEU A 99 -5.62 -1.10 5.71
N ASP A 100 -6.44 -2.14 5.74
CA ASP A 100 -6.10 -3.44 6.33
C ASP A 100 -4.95 -4.10 5.57
N ALA A 101 -5.00 -4.12 4.23
CA ALA A 101 -3.92 -4.67 3.41
C ALA A 101 -2.60 -3.88 3.63
N VAL A 102 -2.67 -2.55 3.73
CA VAL A 102 -1.49 -1.73 4.05
C VAL A 102 -0.99 -2.03 5.46
N ASN A 103 -1.86 -2.20 6.46
CA ASN A 103 -1.45 -2.59 7.81
C ASN A 103 -0.71 -3.94 7.83
N VAL A 104 -1.19 -4.92 7.05
CA VAL A 104 -0.49 -6.22 6.91
C VAL A 104 0.92 -6.04 6.31
N ALA A 105 1.08 -5.19 5.30
CA ALA A 105 2.39 -4.87 4.75
C ALA A 105 3.29 -4.17 5.78
N LEU A 106 2.76 -3.19 6.51
CA LEU A 106 3.48 -2.43 7.54
C LEU A 106 3.88 -3.28 8.75
N ASP A 107 3.08 -4.29 9.11
CA ASP A 107 3.42 -5.25 10.17
C ASP A 107 4.67 -6.06 9.82
N SER A 108 4.88 -6.34 8.54
CA SER A 108 6.09 -7.03 8.05
C SER A 108 7.32 -6.12 8.02
N ALA A 109 7.13 -4.80 8.16
CA ALA A 109 8.19 -3.81 8.17
C ALA A 109 8.62 -3.38 9.58
N LYS A 110 8.01 -3.91 10.65
CA LYS A 110 8.36 -3.56 12.05
C LYS A 110 9.65 -4.22 12.54
#